data_AF-A0A7S3YPB0-F1
#
_entry.id   AF-A0A7S3YPB0-F1
#
_cell.length_a   1.000
_cell.length_b   1.000
_cell.length_c   1.000
_cell.angle_alpha   90.00
_cell.angle_beta   90.00
_cell.angle_gamma   90.00
#
_symmetry.space_group_name_H-M   'P 1'
#
loop_
_entity.id
_entity.type
_entity.pdbx_description
1 polymer ?
#
loop_
_entity_poly.entity_id
_entity_poly.type
_entity_poly.pdbx_seq_one_letter_code
_entity_poly.pdbx_strand_id
1 'polypeptide(L)'
;DIPGEGEHKIMMYIRRAKMMEGYANNLRHCMYGLDADLIMLALVTHEPHFALLREEVVFGEPRKTGYSRKSIGKMGEFQLLHISVLREYIALEFNSECTDTKKMKTAGNTSTQSPYDLERIIDDWVYMCMMVGNDFIPNLPMLDIAEDGLDRMVHAYKTKVLAVHGHLVLDGRIQHKPNQAFLEALHEITSDLWLERIRNNFGSKQRNSRRYNSRPNNDKGLTPEQMQEWKEESKMIDKQQGSDGKRQTIDKDNLTYYKLKFRGFFLDNDDDHPAGAADGNDGHDGNRGVRSDLVKSRASSYKDIRGLCYHYLEGLTWVMRYYYEGCQSWGWFYPHHYAPMPKEMSALLTADDYLQVGLDMDPGQPYRPLEQLLSVLPPHSKALLPTPLHRLYSESSPIKHYYPTDFGLDSNFKSTPWESIALIPFIDEKVLKKAISDAKVFDNLTKPEQHRNRRYGANYIYHYSPSLDPSHPQYDELKKKDDDDVDGKHDNGSGGVVVKATLKGLPDITHPVSVERVWDYPPNDTRFV
;
A
#
# COMPACT_ATOMS: atom_id res chain seq x y z
N ASP A 1 -14.69 -16.56 6.14
CA ASP A 1 -15.95 -15.87 6.48
C ASP A 1 -15.76 -14.60 7.31
N ILE A 2 -14.73 -14.50 8.15
CA ILE A 2 -14.40 -13.24 8.82
C ILE A 2 -13.61 -12.32 7.87
N PRO A 3 -14.08 -11.08 7.62
CA PRO A 3 -13.35 -10.10 6.82
C PRO A 3 -11.97 -9.77 7.38
N GLY A 4 -11.06 -9.36 6.49
CA GLY A 4 -9.68 -9.00 6.84
C GLY A 4 -8.68 -10.07 6.47
N GLU A 5 -7.48 -9.61 6.12
CA GLU A 5 -6.35 -10.44 5.75
C GLU A 5 -5.88 -11.30 6.92
N GLY A 6 -5.31 -12.47 6.62
CA GLY A 6 -4.90 -13.44 7.64
C GLY A 6 -3.93 -12.83 8.65
N GLU A 7 -2.90 -12.16 8.16
CA GLU A 7 -1.88 -11.49 8.96
C GLU A 7 -2.44 -10.37 9.84
N HIS A 8 -3.31 -9.50 9.31
CA HIS A 8 -3.90 -8.42 10.09
C HIS A 8 -4.91 -8.91 11.14
N LYS A 9 -5.59 -10.04 10.91
CA LYS A 9 -6.39 -10.71 11.95
C LYS A 9 -5.51 -11.24 13.08
N ILE A 10 -4.34 -11.81 12.76
CA ILE A 10 -3.35 -12.24 13.76
C ILE A 10 -2.85 -11.03 14.55
N MET A 11 -2.49 -9.93 13.88
CA MET A 11 -2.03 -8.72 14.56
C MET A 11 -3.10 -8.11 15.46
N MET A 12 -4.36 -8.08 15.00
CA MET A 12 -5.49 -7.65 15.83
C MET A 12 -5.65 -8.53 17.07
N TYR A 13 -5.49 -9.85 16.93
CA TYR A 13 -5.51 -10.77 18.07
C TYR A 13 -4.39 -10.48 19.06
N ILE A 14 -3.15 -10.29 18.60
CA ILE A 14 -2.00 -9.98 19.46
C ILE A 14 -2.21 -8.66 20.20
N ARG A 15 -2.62 -7.59 19.50
CA ARG A 15 -2.89 -6.28 20.12
C ARG A 15 -3.94 -6.37 21.23
N ARG A 16 -5.05 -7.05 20.96
CA ARG A 16 -6.11 -7.26 21.96
C ARG A 16 -5.60 -8.08 23.14
N ALA A 17 -4.81 -9.12 22.89
CA ALA A 17 -4.25 -9.96 23.94
C ALA A 17 -3.34 -9.16 24.89
N LYS A 18 -2.50 -8.28 24.34
CA LYS A 18 -1.64 -7.38 25.13
C LYS A 18 -2.39 -6.43 26.06
N MET A 19 -3.62 -6.06 25.70
CA MET A 19 -4.47 -5.18 26.51
C MET A 19 -5.23 -5.92 27.61
N MET A 20 -5.24 -7.25 27.61
CA MET A 20 -5.93 -8.04 28.64
C MET A 20 -5.12 -8.09 29.95
N GLU A 21 -5.82 -8.05 31.08
CA GLU A 21 -5.21 -8.25 32.38
C GLU A 21 -4.58 -9.66 32.46
N GLY A 22 -3.35 -9.74 32.97
CA GLY A 22 -2.61 -11.01 33.08
C GLY A 22 -1.88 -11.45 31.82
N TYR A 23 -1.81 -10.60 30.77
CA TYR A 23 -0.93 -10.86 29.62
C TYR A 23 0.53 -11.03 30.05
N ALA A 24 1.17 -12.10 29.61
CA ALA A 24 2.57 -12.37 29.94
C ALA A 24 3.50 -11.57 29.02
N ASN A 25 4.21 -10.57 29.57
CA ASN A 25 5.13 -9.71 28.82
C ASN A 25 6.27 -10.45 28.10
N ASN A 26 6.52 -11.71 28.46
CA ASN A 26 7.53 -12.59 27.86
C ASN A 26 6.91 -13.73 27.04
N LEU A 27 5.65 -13.60 26.63
CA LEU A 27 5.01 -14.53 25.70
C LEU A 27 5.84 -14.61 24.42
N ARG A 28 6.04 -15.84 23.92
CA ARG A 28 6.84 -16.10 22.72
C ARG A 28 5.92 -16.32 21.54
N HIS A 29 6.02 -15.47 20.54
CA HIS A 29 5.23 -15.53 19.32
C HIS A 29 6.03 -16.20 18.20
N CYS A 30 5.37 -17.08 17.45
CA CYS A 30 5.90 -17.65 16.22
C CYS A 30 4.80 -17.54 15.15
N MET A 31 5.07 -16.79 14.09
CA MET A 31 4.13 -16.62 12.98
C MET A 31 4.68 -17.26 11.72
N TYR A 32 3.82 -17.98 10.99
CA TYR A 32 4.20 -18.61 9.74
C TYR A 32 3.78 -17.77 8.53
N GLY A 33 4.70 -17.58 7.58
CA GLY A 33 4.39 -17.00 6.27
C GLY A 33 5.63 -16.61 5.48
N LEU A 34 5.44 -16.34 4.18
CA LEU A 34 6.51 -16.00 3.24
C LEU A 34 6.59 -14.50 2.92
N ASP A 35 5.56 -13.74 3.30
CA ASP A 35 5.40 -12.34 2.91
C ASP A 35 6.37 -11.45 3.69
N ALA A 36 6.88 -10.41 3.02
CA ALA A 36 7.85 -9.50 3.61
C ALA A 36 7.22 -8.61 4.70
N ASP A 37 5.95 -8.27 4.53
CA ASP A 37 5.14 -7.45 5.44
C ASP A 37 5.08 -8.05 6.84
N LEU A 38 5.21 -9.37 6.98
CA LEU A 38 5.27 -10.06 8.27
C LEU A 38 6.44 -9.61 9.15
N ILE A 39 7.57 -9.21 8.55
CA ILE A 39 8.70 -8.65 9.29
C ILE A 39 8.29 -7.33 9.94
N MET A 40 7.61 -6.47 9.17
CA MET A 40 7.17 -5.16 9.61
C MET A 40 6.06 -5.27 10.64
N LEU A 41 5.06 -6.13 10.40
CA LEU A 41 3.98 -6.39 11.36
C LEU A 41 4.52 -6.94 12.68
N ALA A 42 5.48 -7.87 12.63
CA ALA A 42 6.11 -8.40 13.84
C ALA A 42 6.90 -7.33 14.61
N LEU A 43 7.61 -6.44 13.92
CA LEU A 43 8.31 -5.31 14.54
C LEU A 43 7.34 -4.35 15.26
N VAL A 44 6.25 -3.96 14.60
CA VAL A 44 5.20 -3.07 15.14
C VAL A 44 4.45 -3.68 16.33
N THR A 45 4.52 -4.99 16.54
CA THR A 45 3.95 -5.56 17.78
C THR A 45 4.73 -5.14 19.02
N HIS A 46 5.99 -4.69 18.90
CA HIS A 46 6.92 -4.44 20.00
C HIS A 46 7.04 -5.60 21.00
N GLU A 47 6.72 -6.83 20.56
CA GLU A 47 6.90 -8.01 21.40
C GLU A 47 8.37 -8.41 21.44
N PRO A 48 8.98 -8.58 22.62
CA PRO A 48 10.42 -8.85 22.74
C PRO A 48 10.80 -10.23 22.22
N HIS A 49 9.84 -11.15 22.11
CA HIS A 49 10.06 -12.53 21.70
C HIS A 49 9.15 -12.90 20.54
N PHE A 50 9.52 -12.47 19.33
CA PHE A 50 8.81 -12.79 18.10
C PHE A 50 9.75 -13.46 17.10
N ALA A 51 9.29 -14.54 16.46
CA ALA A 51 9.97 -15.17 15.35
C ALA A 51 9.03 -15.43 14.17
N LEU A 52 9.57 -15.40 12.95
CA LEU A 52 8.86 -15.82 11.74
C LEU A 52 9.38 -17.18 11.28
N LEU A 53 8.49 -18.14 11.13
CA LEU A 53 8.77 -19.42 10.53
C LEU A 53 8.42 -19.35 9.04
N ARG A 54 9.38 -19.70 8.19
CA ARG A 54 9.15 -19.64 6.73
C ARG A 54 9.88 -20.78 6.03
N GLU A 55 9.40 -21.15 4.87
CA GLU A 55 10.10 -22.13 4.04
C GLU A 55 11.43 -21.51 3.55
N GLU A 56 12.46 -22.34 3.38
CA GLU A 56 13.68 -21.87 2.74
C GLU A 56 13.40 -21.46 1.30
N VAL A 57 13.87 -20.27 0.90
CA VAL A 57 13.79 -19.82 -0.49
C VAL A 57 15.16 -19.96 -1.13
N VAL A 58 15.27 -20.86 -2.11
CA VAL A 58 16.49 -21.10 -2.87
C VAL A 58 16.45 -20.29 -4.16
N PHE A 59 17.49 -19.49 -4.38
CA PHE A 59 17.69 -18.73 -5.61
C PHE A 59 18.55 -19.56 -6.57
N GLY A 60 17.97 -20.02 -7.68
CA GLY A 60 18.70 -20.78 -8.70
C GLY A 60 19.71 -19.95 -9.50
N GLU A 61 20.59 -20.59 -10.28
CA GLU A 61 21.49 -19.88 -11.19
C GLU A 61 20.72 -19.05 -12.24
N PRO A 62 21.20 -17.86 -12.61
CA PRO A 62 20.58 -17.04 -13.65
C PRO A 62 20.54 -17.80 -14.97
N ARG A 63 19.35 -18.05 -15.53
CA ARG A 63 19.24 -18.62 -16.89
C ARG A 63 19.67 -17.59 -17.94
N LYS A 64 19.97 -18.04 -19.16
CA LYS A 64 20.23 -17.18 -20.34
C LYS A 64 19.12 -16.17 -20.65
N THR A 65 17.92 -16.33 -20.07
CA THR A 65 16.79 -15.39 -20.13
C THR A 65 16.87 -14.26 -19.11
N GLY A 66 17.90 -14.21 -18.26
CA GLY A 66 18.12 -13.16 -17.25
C GLY A 66 17.41 -13.37 -15.90
N TYR A 67 16.65 -14.47 -15.74
CA TYR A 67 15.86 -14.72 -14.53
C TYR A 67 16.38 -15.92 -13.75
N SER A 68 16.62 -15.73 -12.45
CA SER A 68 16.78 -16.82 -11.49
C SER A 68 15.40 -17.37 -11.12
N ARG A 69 15.24 -18.69 -11.11
CA ARG A 69 14.01 -19.31 -10.62
C ARG A 69 14.07 -19.28 -9.10
N LYS A 70 13.14 -18.55 -8.47
CA LYS A 70 12.84 -18.71 -7.03
C LYS A 70 12.12 -20.05 -6.87
N SER A 71 12.62 -20.92 -6.01
CA SER A 71 11.93 -22.14 -5.63
C SER A 71 11.96 -22.28 -4.12
N ILE A 72 10.88 -22.80 -3.57
CA ILE A 72 10.87 -23.32 -2.20
C ILE A 72 11.95 -24.42 -2.13
N GLY A 73 12.71 -24.42 -1.04
CA GLY A 73 13.73 -25.41 -0.72
C GLY A 73 13.15 -26.80 -0.55
N LYS A 74 13.89 -27.72 0.08
CA LYS A 74 13.36 -29.07 0.27
C LYS A 74 12.15 -29.01 1.21
N MET A 75 11.14 -29.85 0.93
CA MET A 75 10.00 -30.00 1.83
C MET A 75 10.48 -30.33 3.25
N GLY A 76 10.03 -29.52 4.22
CA GLY A 76 10.39 -29.67 5.63
C GLY A 76 11.61 -28.86 6.08
N GLU A 77 12.34 -28.18 5.18
CA GLU A 77 13.40 -27.24 5.55
C GLU A 77 12.81 -25.84 5.78
N PHE A 78 12.81 -25.43 7.05
CA PHE A 78 12.31 -24.12 7.47
C PHE A 78 13.44 -23.23 7.96
N GLN A 79 13.31 -21.94 7.68
CA GLN A 79 14.10 -20.88 8.28
C GLN A 79 13.30 -20.22 9.39
N LEU A 80 13.97 -19.95 10.51
CA LEU A 80 13.43 -19.19 11.62
C LEU A 80 14.11 -17.82 11.65
N LEU A 81 13.35 -16.76 11.33
CA LEU A 81 13.81 -15.39 11.41
C LEU A 81 13.48 -14.82 12.78
N HIS A 82 14.50 -14.56 13.58
CA HIS A 82 14.34 -13.97 14.91
C HIS A 82 14.20 -12.45 14.81
N ILE A 83 13.00 -11.93 15.06
CA ILE A 83 12.74 -10.49 15.07
C ILE A 83 13.49 -9.81 16.22
N SER A 84 13.70 -10.50 17.33
CA SER A 84 14.54 -10.02 18.44
C SER A 84 15.97 -9.69 17.99
N VAL A 85 16.56 -10.53 17.14
CA VAL A 85 17.91 -10.30 16.61
C VAL A 85 17.91 -9.16 15.60
N LEU A 86 16.89 -9.07 14.73
CA LEU A 86 16.74 -7.93 13.82
C LEU A 86 16.66 -6.60 14.58
N ARG A 87 15.93 -6.56 15.70
CA ARG A 87 15.85 -5.38 16.58
C ARG A 87 17.22 -4.98 17.13
N GLU A 88 18.07 -5.94 17.48
CA GLU A 88 19.47 -5.67 17.89
C GLU A 88 20.30 -5.10 16.73
N TYR A 89 20.14 -5.61 15.50
CA TYR A 89 20.80 -5.04 14.32
C TYR A 89 20.35 -3.61 14.03
N ILE A 90 19.04 -3.33 14.13
CA ILE A 90 18.52 -1.96 14.04
C ILE A 90 19.14 -1.10 15.15
N ALA A 91 19.17 -1.59 16.40
CA ALA A 91 19.79 -0.85 17.50
C ALA A 91 21.24 -0.48 17.20
N LEU A 92 22.04 -1.43 16.68
CA LEU A 92 23.44 -1.22 16.30
C LEU A 92 23.61 -0.19 15.16
N GLU A 93 22.75 -0.25 14.15
CA GLU A 93 22.76 0.69 13.01
C GLU A 93 22.60 2.14 13.47
N PHE A 94 21.80 2.37 14.52
CA PHE A 94 21.47 3.71 15.02
C PHE A 94 22.31 4.17 16.24
N ASN A 95 23.01 3.26 16.93
CA ASN A 95 23.69 3.56 18.21
C ASN A 95 24.86 4.55 18.09
N SER A 96 25.62 4.52 16.99
CA SER A 96 26.88 5.27 16.85
C SER A 96 26.72 6.73 16.41
N GLU A 97 25.62 7.07 15.70
CA GLU A 97 25.42 8.41 15.12
C GLU A 97 24.40 9.25 15.91
N CYS A 98 23.46 8.62 16.61
CA CYS A 98 22.38 9.30 17.35
C CYS A 98 22.76 9.69 18.79
N THR A 99 23.92 9.26 19.28
CA THR A 99 24.42 9.54 20.64
C THR A 99 25.47 10.65 20.69
N ASP A 100 25.93 11.14 19.54
CA ASP A 100 26.94 12.20 19.46
C ASP A 100 26.33 13.59 19.72
N THR A 101 26.17 13.90 21.01
CA THR A 101 25.66 15.19 21.54
C THR A 101 26.41 16.42 21.03
N LYS A 102 27.64 16.28 20.50
CA LYS A 102 28.38 17.39 19.88
C LYS A 102 27.81 17.80 18.53
N LYS A 103 27.33 16.86 17.71
CA LYS A 103 26.65 17.16 16.43
C LYS A 103 25.28 17.79 16.65
N MET A 104 24.59 17.42 17.73
CA MET A 104 23.26 17.97 18.08
C MET A 104 23.29 19.46 18.40
N LYS A 105 24.34 19.95 19.09
CA LYS A 105 24.50 21.37 19.41
C LYS A 105 24.76 22.23 18.18
N THR A 106 25.46 21.70 17.17
CA THR A 106 25.74 22.41 15.91
C THR A 106 24.53 22.44 14.97
N ALA A 107 23.60 21.50 15.11
CA ALA A 107 22.43 21.36 14.25
C ALA A 107 21.18 22.13 14.75
N GLY A 108 21.34 23.03 15.74
CA GLY A 108 20.27 23.93 16.19
C GLY A 108 19.27 23.31 17.17
N ASN A 109 19.49 22.08 17.67
CA ASN A 109 18.63 21.47 18.67
C ASN A 109 18.96 22.03 20.06
N THR A 110 17.99 22.70 20.69
CA THR A 110 18.11 23.25 22.06
C THR A 110 17.77 22.24 23.15
N SER A 111 17.27 21.05 22.80
CA SER A 111 17.01 19.96 23.75
C SER A 111 18.31 19.30 24.22
N THR A 112 18.39 19.01 25.51
CA THR A 112 19.53 18.31 26.14
C THR A 112 19.35 16.79 26.20
N GLN A 113 18.19 16.29 25.76
CA GLN A 113 17.83 14.88 25.84
C GLN A 113 18.12 14.18 24.51
N SER A 114 18.76 13.01 24.56
CA SER A 114 19.02 12.20 23.36
C SER A 114 17.69 11.80 22.72
N PRO A 115 17.54 11.93 21.38
CA PRO A 115 16.37 11.45 20.64
C PRO A 115 16.42 9.94 20.40
N TYR A 116 17.37 9.21 20.99
CA TYR A 116 17.46 7.77 20.83
C TYR A 116 16.40 7.07 21.68
N ASP A 117 15.42 6.47 21.00
CA ASP A 117 14.46 5.51 21.55
C ASP A 117 14.33 4.38 20.54
N LEU A 118 14.70 3.16 20.92
CA LEU A 118 14.71 2.02 20.02
C LEU A 118 13.31 1.67 19.50
N GLU A 119 12.27 1.78 20.33
CA GLU A 119 10.91 1.45 19.88
C GLU A 119 10.45 2.47 18.84
N ARG A 120 10.76 3.76 19.04
CA ARG A 120 10.44 4.81 18.06
C ARG A 120 11.28 4.74 16.79
N ILE A 121 12.54 4.32 16.89
CA ILE A 121 13.38 4.05 15.72
C ILE A 121 12.83 2.87 14.92
N ILE A 122 12.29 1.84 15.59
CA ILE A 122 11.63 0.73 14.92
C ILE A 122 10.35 1.20 14.20
N ASP A 123 9.56 2.08 14.83
CA ASP A 123 8.38 2.68 14.18
C ASP A 123 8.78 3.43 12.90
N ASP A 124 9.84 4.24 12.98
CA ASP A 124 10.39 5.00 11.86
C ASP A 124 10.99 4.09 10.78
N TRP A 125 11.65 3.00 11.18
CA TRP A 125 12.18 1.98 10.26
C TRP A 125 11.05 1.33 9.44
N VAL A 126 9.97 0.92 10.11
CA VAL A 126 8.80 0.34 9.45
C VAL A 126 8.19 1.34 8.49
N TYR A 127 8.02 2.59 8.91
CA TYR A 127 7.50 3.66 8.06
C TYR A 127 8.35 3.92 6.82
N MET A 128 9.69 3.93 6.96
CA MET A 128 10.62 4.01 5.83
C MET A 128 10.45 2.82 4.87
N CYS A 129 10.32 1.60 5.39
CA CYS A 129 10.06 0.42 4.56
C CYS A 129 8.76 0.54 3.75
N MET A 130 7.69 1.11 4.33
CA MET A 130 6.43 1.34 3.59
C MET A 130 6.63 2.29 2.39
N MET A 131 7.53 3.27 2.46
CA MET A 131 7.82 4.15 1.30
C MET A 131 8.60 3.45 0.17
N VAL A 132 9.39 2.43 0.51
CA VAL A 132 10.16 1.65 -0.47
C VAL A 132 9.27 0.70 -1.24
N GLY A 133 8.22 0.18 -0.62
CA GLY A 133 7.21 -0.63 -1.27
C GLY A 133 6.31 -1.33 -0.25
N ASN A 134 5.03 -1.39 -0.57
CA ASN A 134 4.00 -2.15 0.13
C ASN A 134 2.87 -2.46 -0.86
N ASP A 135 1.87 -3.22 -0.42
CA ASP A 135 0.77 -3.68 -1.29
C ASP A 135 -0.27 -2.60 -1.62
N PHE A 136 -0.29 -1.48 -0.90
CA PHE A 136 -1.39 -0.50 -0.93
C PHE A 136 -1.08 0.75 -1.76
N ILE A 137 0.18 1.18 -1.79
CA ILE A 137 0.63 2.37 -2.53
C ILE A 137 1.89 2.05 -3.35
N PRO A 138 2.09 2.68 -4.52
CA PRO A 138 3.29 2.47 -5.32
C PRO A 138 4.54 2.89 -4.56
N ASN A 139 5.65 2.22 -4.84
CA ASN A 139 6.95 2.62 -4.31
C ASN A 139 7.32 4.04 -4.76
N LEU A 140 8.00 4.79 -3.89
CA LEU A 140 8.51 6.09 -4.29
C LEU A 140 9.47 5.96 -5.48
N PRO A 141 9.42 6.90 -6.43
CA PRO A 141 10.42 6.97 -7.47
C PRO A 141 11.83 7.04 -6.84
N MET A 142 12.79 6.33 -7.44
CA MET A 142 14.21 6.22 -7.01
C MET A 142 14.52 5.28 -5.85
N LEU A 143 13.53 4.84 -5.08
CA LEU A 143 13.76 3.94 -3.97
C LEU A 143 13.59 2.50 -4.43
N ASP A 144 14.69 1.90 -4.86
CA ASP A 144 14.77 0.47 -5.17
C ASP A 144 15.76 -0.21 -4.22
N ILE A 145 15.32 -1.30 -3.58
CA ILE A 145 16.16 -2.08 -2.67
C ILE A 145 17.39 -2.63 -3.41
N ALA A 146 17.24 -3.00 -4.69
CA ALA A 146 18.34 -3.50 -5.49
C ALA A 146 19.42 -2.43 -5.81
N GLU A 147 19.14 -1.16 -5.55
CA GLU A 147 20.02 -0.02 -5.79
C GLU A 147 20.38 0.74 -4.49
N ASP A 148 20.39 0.03 -3.36
CA ASP A 148 20.70 0.57 -2.02
C ASP A 148 19.75 1.71 -1.59
N GLY A 149 18.51 1.70 -2.09
CA GLY A 149 17.52 2.75 -1.81
C GLY A 149 17.17 2.84 -0.32
N LEU A 150 17.05 1.69 0.35
CA LEU A 150 16.79 1.63 1.79
C LEU A 150 17.98 2.19 2.60
N ASP A 151 19.22 1.82 2.26
CA ASP A 151 20.41 2.29 2.96
C ASP A 151 20.58 3.81 2.85
N ARG A 152 20.35 4.36 1.65
CA ARG A 152 20.37 5.82 1.43
C ARG A 152 19.31 6.55 2.23
N MET A 153 18.13 5.97 2.31
CA MET A 153 17.01 6.51 3.07
C MET A 153 17.28 6.49 4.58
N VAL A 154 17.79 5.37 5.10
CA VAL A 154 18.23 5.26 6.50
C VAL A 154 19.34 6.26 6.82
N HIS A 155 20.33 6.41 5.92
CA HIS A 155 21.39 7.40 6.07
C HIS A 155 20.86 8.84 6.10
N ALA A 156 19.92 9.18 5.22
CA ALA A 156 19.26 10.48 5.18
C ALA A 156 18.53 10.77 6.50
N TYR A 157 17.75 9.81 7.00
CA TYR A 157 17.04 9.92 8.27
C TYR A 157 17.99 10.12 9.45
N LYS A 158 19.04 9.30 9.58
CA LYS A 158 20.05 9.38 10.64
C LYS A 158 20.75 10.75 10.67
N THR A 159 21.22 11.20 9.51
CA THR A 159 22.14 12.36 9.43
C THR A 159 21.43 13.70 9.34
N LYS A 160 20.23 13.75 8.75
CA LYS A 160 19.51 15.01 8.49
C LYS A 160 18.23 15.18 9.31
N VAL A 161 17.67 14.11 9.88
CA VAL A 161 16.34 14.18 10.51
C VAL A 161 16.38 13.88 12.00
N LEU A 162 16.73 12.65 12.41
CA LEU A 162 16.52 12.18 13.78
C LEU A 162 17.15 13.10 14.84
N ALA A 163 18.39 13.55 14.62
CA ALA A 163 19.09 14.42 15.58
C ALA A 163 18.51 15.83 15.72
N VAL A 164 17.79 16.32 14.70
CA VAL A 164 17.35 17.73 14.59
C VAL A 164 15.84 17.86 14.80
N HIS A 165 15.08 16.98 14.16
CA HIS A 165 13.62 17.04 14.09
C HIS A 165 12.94 15.95 14.92
N GLY A 166 13.66 14.88 15.30
CA GLY A 166 13.10 13.74 16.03
C GLY A 166 12.52 12.67 15.11
N HIS A 167 11.54 11.92 15.62
CA HIS A 167 10.96 10.75 14.96
C HIS A 167 10.00 11.09 13.82
N LEU A 168 9.96 10.25 12.79
CA LEU A 168 9.03 10.39 11.66
C LEU A 168 7.60 10.04 12.06
N VAL A 169 7.44 9.08 12.97
CA VAL A 169 6.14 8.57 13.41
C VAL A 169 6.12 8.49 14.94
N LEU A 170 4.96 8.77 15.52
CA LEU A 170 4.68 8.53 16.94
C LEU A 170 3.36 7.79 17.04
N ASP A 171 3.37 6.57 17.60
CA ASP A 171 2.17 5.74 17.81
C ASP A 171 1.32 5.58 16.52
N GLY A 172 1.99 5.28 15.40
CA GLY A 172 1.34 5.15 14.09
C GLY A 172 0.87 6.47 13.45
N ARG A 173 1.17 7.63 14.06
CA ARG A 173 0.84 8.96 13.53
C ARG A 173 2.06 9.66 12.93
N ILE A 174 1.96 10.04 11.66
CA ILE A 174 3.02 10.72 10.89
C ILE A 174 3.25 12.13 11.44
N GLN A 175 4.50 12.46 11.75
CA GLN A 175 4.92 13.75 12.27
C GLN A 175 5.29 14.72 11.13
N HIS A 176 4.62 15.86 11.04
CA HIS A 176 4.77 16.77 9.89
C HIS A 176 6.19 17.31 9.67
N LYS A 177 6.78 17.94 10.70
CA LYS A 177 8.11 18.59 10.56
C LYS A 177 9.23 17.58 10.26
N PRO A 178 9.34 16.44 10.96
CA PRO A 178 10.35 15.41 10.65
C PRO A 178 10.17 14.86 9.23
N ASN A 179 8.94 14.58 8.80
CA ASN A 179 8.67 14.06 7.47
C ASN A 179 8.97 15.07 6.35
N GLN A 180 8.71 16.35 6.58
CA GLN A 180 9.09 17.39 5.63
C GLN A 180 10.61 17.40 5.41
N ALA A 181 11.39 17.47 6.51
CA ALA A 181 12.85 17.45 6.45
C ALA A 181 13.38 16.16 5.80
N PHE A 182 12.72 15.03 6.08
CA PHE A 182 13.07 13.74 5.50
C PHE A 182 12.85 13.68 3.99
N LEU A 183 11.70 14.14 3.50
CA LEU A 183 11.39 14.17 2.07
C LEU A 183 12.31 15.14 1.30
N GLU A 184 12.66 16.28 1.90
CA GLU A 184 13.67 17.20 1.36
C GLU A 184 15.05 16.55 1.28
N ALA A 185 15.46 15.84 2.34
CA ALA A 185 16.71 15.10 2.41
C ALA A 185 16.78 13.97 1.38
N LEU A 186 15.70 13.20 1.24
CA LEU A 186 15.58 12.14 0.23
C LEU A 186 15.74 12.69 -1.17
N HIS A 187 14.99 13.74 -1.48
CA HIS A 187 15.07 14.38 -2.78
C HIS A 187 16.49 14.83 -3.14
N GLU A 188 17.22 15.43 -2.19
CA GLU A 188 18.61 15.84 -2.39
C GLU A 188 19.53 14.65 -2.72
N ILE A 189 19.35 13.50 -2.07
CA ILE A 189 20.21 12.33 -2.21
C ILE A 189 19.84 11.49 -3.45
N THR A 190 18.57 11.54 -3.90
CA THR A 190 18.08 10.71 -5.01
C THR A 190 18.01 11.42 -6.37
N SER A 191 18.20 12.74 -6.42
CA SER A 191 18.09 13.52 -7.67
C SER A 191 19.08 13.08 -8.75
N ASP A 192 20.34 12.81 -8.39
CA ASP A 192 21.37 12.41 -9.36
C ASP A 192 21.11 11.00 -9.93
N LEU A 193 20.63 10.08 -9.09
CA LEU A 193 20.26 8.71 -9.50
C LEU A 193 19.13 8.70 -10.52
N TRP A 194 18.15 9.60 -10.34
CA TRP A 194 17.03 9.71 -11.26
C TRP A 194 17.48 10.06 -12.67
N LEU A 195 18.37 11.05 -12.79
CA LEU A 195 18.93 11.48 -14.05
C LEU A 195 19.68 10.36 -14.76
N GLU A 196 20.46 9.59 -14.00
CA GLU A 196 21.14 8.40 -14.53
C GLU A 196 20.14 7.34 -14.99
N ARG A 197 19.10 7.07 -14.20
CA ARG A 197 18.07 6.06 -14.52
C ARG A 197 17.28 6.42 -15.79
N ILE A 198 16.89 7.68 -15.95
CA ILE A 198 16.30 8.20 -17.19
C ILE A 198 17.28 7.98 -18.35
N ARG A 199 18.52 8.48 -18.22
CA ARG A 199 19.52 8.42 -19.30
C ARG A 199 19.82 7.00 -19.74
N ASN A 200 19.95 6.06 -18.80
CA ASN A 200 20.26 4.66 -19.07
C ASN A 200 19.10 3.92 -19.73
N ASN A 201 17.86 4.16 -19.29
CA ASN A 201 16.68 3.53 -19.89
C ASN A 201 16.37 4.06 -21.29
N PHE A 202 16.57 5.35 -21.56
CA PHE A 202 16.35 5.91 -22.90
C PHE A 202 17.54 5.64 -23.86
N GLY A 203 18.77 5.64 -23.35
CA GLY A 203 19.96 5.32 -24.15
C GLY A 203 20.04 3.85 -24.60
N SER A 204 19.53 2.92 -23.79
CA SER A 204 19.49 1.48 -24.12
C SER A 204 18.42 1.16 -25.17
N LYS A 205 17.24 1.79 -25.13
CA LYS A 205 16.18 1.64 -26.15
C LYS A 205 16.65 2.07 -27.54
N GLN A 206 17.55 3.06 -27.65
CA GLN A 206 18.13 3.51 -28.94
C GLN A 206 19.14 2.51 -29.55
N ARG A 207 19.83 1.71 -28.73
CA ARG A 207 20.74 0.65 -29.20
C ARG A 207 19.99 -0.60 -29.65
N ASN A 208 18.88 -0.94 -28.98
CA ASN A 208 18.07 -2.12 -29.34
C ASN A 208 17.13 -1.87 -30.53
N SER A 209 16.62 -0.65 -30.75
CA SER A 209 15.80 -0.36 -31.94
C SER A 209 16.56 -0.51 -33.26
N ARG A 210 17.90 -0.36 -33.25
CA ARG A 210 18.76 -0.60 -34.41
C ARG A 210 19.02 -2.09 -34.71
N ARG A 211 18.67 -3.01 -33.80
CA ARG A 211 18.97 -4.44 -33.92
C ARG A 211 17.75 -5.35 -34.14
N TYR A 212 16.52 -4.87 -33.96
CA TYR A 212 15.34 -5.76 -33.99
C TYR A 212 14.14 -5.13 -34.75
N ASN A 213 14.23 -5.09 -36.08
CA ASN A 213 13.08 -4.89 -36.95
C ASN A 213 12.33 -6.23 -37.16
N SER A 214 11.71 -6.78 -36.10
CA SER A 214 10.70 -7.87 -36.22
C SER A 214 10.20 -8.34 -34.85
N ARG A 215 9.34 -7.55 -34.20
CA ARG A 215 8.26 -8.01 -33.28
C ARG A 215 7.46 -6.77 -32.82
N PRO A 216 6.11 -6.82 -32.78
CA PRO A 216 5.33 -5.75 -32.16
C PRO A 216 5.58 -5.82 -30.66
N ASN A 217 6.28 -4.82 -30.13
CA ASN A 217 6.49 -4.64 -28.70
C ASN A 217 5.31 -3.79 -28.20
N ASN A 218 4.43 -4.34 -27.36
CA ASN A 218 3.31 -3.61 -26.76
C ASN A 218 3.74 -2.64 -25.64
N ASP A 219 5.05 -2.49 -25.42
CA ASP A 219 5.63 -1.43 -24.57
C ASP A 219 5.44 -0.07 -25.28
N LYS A 220 4.41 0.69 -24.91
CA LYS A 220 4.18 2.06 -25.39
C LYS A 220 5.24 3.00 -24.80
N GLY A 221 6.50 2.85 -25.24
CA GLY A 221 7.54 3.84 -25.03
C GLY A 221 7.23 5.16 -25.76
N LEU A 222 8.07 6.17 -25.51
CA LEU A 222 8.00 7.46 -26.23
C LEU A 222 8.08 7.24 -27.75
N THR A 223 7.20 7.88 -28.50
CA THR A 223 7.27 7.91 -29.97
C THR A 223 8.53 8.65 -30.42
N PRO A 224 9.01 8.43 -31.66
CA PRO A 224 10.16 9.15 -32.21
C PRO A 224 10.02 10.67 -32.15
N GLU A 225 8.80 11.19 -32.30
CA GLU A 225 8.47 12.63 -32.18
C GLU A 225 8.70 13.13 -30.75
N GLN A 226 8.20 12.40 -29.75
CA GLN A 226 8.38 12.73 -28.32
C GLN A 226 9.87 12.70 -27.91
N MET A 227 10.67 11.85 -28.55
CA MET A 227 12.11 11.79 -28.33
C MET A 227 12.87 12.95 -28.99
N GLN A 228 12.30 13.57 -30.03
CA GLN A 228 12.87 14.71 -30.71
C GLN A 228 12.55 16.01 -29.96
N GLU A 229 11.32 16.18 -29.49
CA GLU A 229 10.92 17.26 -28.56
C GLU A 229 11.81 17.28 -27.31
N TRP A 230 12.02 16.12 -26.67
CA TRP A 230 12.91 16.01 -25.51
C TRP A 230 14.35 16.47 -25.79
N LYS A 231 14.89 16.14 -26.97
CA LYS A 231 16.26 16.54 -27.37
C LYS A 231 16.35 18.03 -27.65
N GLU A 232 15.29 18.63 -28.17
CA GLU A 232 15.24 20.06 -28.51
C GLU A 232 15.03 20.91 -27.25
N GLU A 233 14.12 20.51 -26.34
CA GLU A 233 13.94 21.14 -25.03
C GLU A 233 15.23 21.08 -24.19
N SER A 234 15.89 19.91 -24.12
CA SER A 234 17.13 19.73 -23.37
C SER A 234 18.27 20.64 -23.87
N LYS A 235 18.37 20.87 -25.18
CA LYS A 235 19.42 21.71 -25.80
C LYS A 235 19.16 23.21 -25.68
N MET A 236 17.91 23.65 -25.68
CA MET A 236 17.55 25.06 -25.49
C MET A 236 17.86 25.53 -24.07
N ILE A 237 17.79 24.61 -23.11
CA ILE A 237 17.88 24.88 -21.68
C ILE A 237 19.33 24.95 -21.17
N ASP A 238 20.23 24.12 -21.70
CA ASP A 238 21.68 24.17 -21.38
C ASP A 238 22.32 25.52 -21.74
N LYS A 239 21.72 26.28 -22.67
CA LYS A 239 22.22 27.60 -23.09
C LYS A 239 21.90 28.76 -22.11
N GLN A 240 21.05 28.56 -21.10
CA GLN A 240 20.60 29.63 -20.18
C GLN A 240 21.31 29.62 -18.81
N GLN A 241 22.35 28.80 -18.59
CA GLN A 241 22.96 28.63 -17.27
C GLN A 241 23.84 29.82 -16.83
N GLY A 242 23.43 30.48 -15.74
CA GLY A 242 24.26 31.35 -14.87
C GLY A 242 24.00 31.02 -13.40
N SER A 243 25.08 30.75 -12.65
CA SER A 243 25.30 30.55 -11.20
C SER A 243 24.28 29.84 -10.26
N ASP A 244 22.99 29.66 -10.58
CA ASP A 244 21.97 28.98 -9.74
C ASP A 244 21.61 27.55 -10.21
N GLY A 245 22.53 26.91 -10.93
CA GLY A 245 22.27 25.76 -11.81
C GLY A 245 21.70 24.50 -11.15
N LYS A 246 22.03 24.16 -9.90
CA LYS A 246 21.56 22.90 -9.30
C LYS A 246 20.05 22.89 -9.01
N ARG A 247 19.50 23.98 -8.47
CA ARG A 247 18.09 24.03 -8.02
C ARG A 247 17.10 24.07 -9.20
N GLN A 248 17.46 24.77 -10.28
CA GLN A 248 16.62 24.83 -11.49
C GLN A 248 16.64 23.56 -12.35
N THR A 249 17.67 22.72 -12.22
CA THR A 249 17.76 21.45 -12.97
C THR A 249 16.82 20.42 -12.36
N ILE A 250 16.83 20.34 -11.03
CA ILE A 250 16.00 19.44 -10.23
C ILE A 250 14.49 19.67 -10.44
N ASP A 251 14.02 20.93 -10.47
CA ASP A 251 12.60 21.24 -10.74
C ASP A 251 12.14 20.81 -12.16
N LYS A 252 13.07 20.73 -13.13
CA LYS A 252 12.77 20.27 -14.50
C LYS A 252 12.70 18.75 -14.60
N ASP A 253 13.44 18.04 -13.76
CA ASP A 253 13.48 16.59 -13.76
C ASP A 253 12.19 15.98 -13.19
N ASN A 254 11.62 16.64 -12.18
CA ASN A 254 10.29 16.30 -11.65
C ASN A 254 9.20 16.52 -12.72
N LEU A 255 9.24 17.65 -13.44
CA LEU A 255 8.31 17.91 -14.54
C LEU A 255 8.41 16.83 -15.63
N THR A 256 9.62 16.37 -15.93
CA THR A 256 9.87 15.30 -16.89
C THR A 256 9.26 13.98 -16.43
N TYR A 257 9.42 13.60 -15.15
CA TYR A 257 8.76 12.44 -14.57
C TYR A 257 7.24 12.49 -14.79
N TYR A 258 6.63 13.62 -14.43
CA TYR A 258 5.18 13.77 -14.53
C TYR A 258 4.72 13.76 -16.00
N LYS A 259 5.42 14.45 -16.92
CA LYS A 259 5.13 14.37 -18.37
C LYS A 259 5.19 12.93 -18.90
N LEU A 260 6.16 12.13 -18.43
CA LEU A 260 6.34 10.74 -18.87
C LEU A 260 5.26 9.80 -18.34
N LYS A 261 4.94 9.90 -17.04
CA LYS A 261 4.06 8.94 -16.35
C LYS A 261 2.60 9.35 -16.34
N PHE A 262 2.33 10.65 -16.43
CA PHE A 262 1.00 11.23 -16.36
C PHE A 262 0.68 11.96 -17.66
N ARG A 263 0.64 11.20 -18.76
CA ARG A 263 0.46 11.72 -20.13
C ARG A 263 -0.82 12.59 -20.28
N GLY A 264 -1.88 12.32 -19.49
CA GLY A 264 -3.12 13.11 -19.47
C GLY A 264 -3.12 14.34 -18.57
N PHE A 265 -2.13 14.52 -17.68
CA PHE A 265 -2.06 15.68 -16.77
C PHE A 265 -1.71 17.00 -17.50
N PHE A 266 -1.17 16.92 -18.71
CA PHE A 266 -0.61 18.06 -19.43
C PHE A 266 -1.19 18.27 -20.85
N LEU A 267 -2.07 17.40 -21.34
CA LEU A 267 -2.47 17.39 -22.77
C LEU A 267 -3.76 18.14 -23.11
N ASP A 268 -4.45 18.79 -22.17
CA ASP A 268 -5.68 19.53 -22.47
C ASP A 268 -5.47 20.99 -22.93
N ASN A 269 -4.36 21.34 -23.61
CA ASN A 269 -4.22 22.69 -24.19
C ASN A 269 -3.53 22.81 -25.56
N ASP A 270 -3.19 21.71 -26.25
CA ASP A 270 -2.50 21.80 -27.56
C ASP A 270 -3.40 21.42 -28.76
N ASP A 271 -4.72 21.60 -28.65
CA ASP A 271 -5.60 21.64 -29.82
C ASP A 271 -5.77 23.11 -30.29
N ASP A 272 -4.73 23.64 -30.94
CA ASP A 272 -4.85 24.76 -31.87
C ASP A 272 -5.76 24.32 -33.03
N HIS A 273 -7.06 24.51 -32.88
CA HIS A 273 -7.95 24.60 -34.03
C HIS A 273 -7.66 25.92 -34.77
N PRO A 274 -7.33 25.89 -36.08
CA PRO A 274 -7.13 27.12 -36.83
C PRO A 274 -8.47 27.83 -36.95
N ALA A 275 -8.61 28.94 -36.24
CA ALA A 275 -9.78 29.80 -36.33
C ALA A 275 -9.96 30.26 -37.78
N GLY A 276 -11.16 29.99 -38.31
CA GLY A 276 -11.60 30.45 -39.61
C GLY A 276 -11.57 31.97 -39.72
N ALA A 277 -11.36 32.42 -40.96
CA ALA A 277 -11.28 33.80 -41.38
C ALA A 277 -12.50 34.68 -41.02
N ALA A 278 -12.23 35.89 -40.54
CA ALA A 278 -12.94 37.17 -40.77
C ALA A 278 -12.19 38.25 -39.95
N ASP A 279 -11.35 39.08 -40.57
CA ASP A 279 -11.66 40.40 -41.16
C ASP A 279 -11.98 41.51 -40.12
N GLY A 280 -11.30 42.66 -40.24
CA GLY A 280 -11.70 43.92 -39.59
C GLY A 280 -10.79 44.50 -38.50
N ASN A 281 -9.86 45.34 -38.93
CA ASN A 281 -9.39 46.63 -38.35
C ASN A 281 -9.95 47.11 -36.98
N ASP A 282 -9.07 47.48 -36.04
CA ASP A 282 -8.93 48.86 -35.51
C ASP A 282 -7.97 48.93 -34.31
N GLY A 283 -7.26 50.05 -34.21
CA GLY A 283 -6.07 50.24 -33.38
C GLY A 283 -6.27 50.77 -31.96
N HIS A 284 -5.12 50.85 -31.26
CA HIS A 284 -4.78 51.59 -30.04
C HIS A 284 -5.71 51.45 -28.81
N ASP A 285 -5.20 50.87 -27.71
CA ASP A 285 -4.69 51.63 -26.54
C ASP A 285 -4.18 50.70 -25.40
N GLY A 286 -3.17 51.16 -24.66
CA GLY A 286 -3.10 51.04 -23.20
C GLY A 286 -3.01 49.69 -22.49
N ASN A 287 -1.78 49.22 -22.27
CA ASN A 287 -1.19 48.86 -20.95
C ASN A 287 -1.97 47.98 -19.93
N ARG A 288 -1.26 46.94 -19.44
CA ARG A 288 -1.52 46.01 -18.30
C ARG A 288 -2.33 44.75 -18.62
N GLY A 289 -1.65 43.66 -18.97
CA GLY A 289 -2.29 42.33 -18.99
C GLY A 289 -1.43 41.10 -19.25
N VAL A 290 -0.11 41.18 -19.46
CA VAL A 290 0.65 40.02 -20.00
C VAL A 290 1.45 39.24 -18.94
N ARG A 291 1.08 39.33 -17.64
CA ARG A 291 1.66 38.47 -16.57
C ARG A 291 0.65 37.56 -15.87
N SER A 292 -0.60 37.51 -16.34
CA SER A 292 -1.67 36.66 -15.77
C SER A 292 -1.70 35.26 -16.37
N ASP A 293 -1.35 35.10 -17.65
CA ASP A 293 -1.83 33.92 -18.38
C ASP A 293 -0.83 32.74 -18.39
N LEU A 294 0.47 33.01 -18.20
CA LEU A 294 1.49 32.00 -17.92
C LEU A 294 1.41 31.42 -16.48
N VAL A 295 0.74 32.11 -15.56
CA VAL A 295 0.54 31.64 -14.17
C VAL A 295 -0.74 30.83 -14.05
N LYS A 296 -1.75 31.10 -14.88
CA LYS A 296 -3.01 30.35 -14.89
C LYS A 296 -2.90 28.99 -15.59
N SER A 297 -2.05 28.82 -16.60
CA SER A 297 -1.84 27.49 -17.22
C SER A 297 -1.07 26.52 -16.31
N ARG A 298 -0.15 27.02 -15.46
CA ARG A 298 0.51 26.21 -14.41
C ARG A 298 -0.42 25.78 -13.29
N ALA A 299 -1.44 26.58 -12.96
CA ALA A 299 -2.34 26.30 -11.84
C ALA A 299 -3.24 25.07 -12.03
N SER A 300 -3.47 24.62 -13.27
CA SER A 300 -4.23 23.39 -13.57
C SER A 300 -3.42 22.13 -13.24
N SER A 301 -2.20 22.03 -13.77
CA SER A 301 -1.26 20.90 -13.50
C SER A 301 -0.86 20.78 -12.03
N TYR A 302 -0.67 21.91 -11.33
CA TYR A 302 -0.34 21.89 -9.90
C TYR A 302 -1.50 21.43 -9.01
N LYS A 303 -2.76 21.65 -9.40
CA LYS A 303 -3.92 21.13 -8.63
C LYS A 303 -3.93 19.60 -8.63
N ASP A 304 -3.54 19.00 -9.74
CA ASP A 304 -3.54 17.54 -9.90
C ASP A 304 -2.33 16.89 -9.19
N ILE A 305 -1.14 17.49 -9.28
CA ILE A 305 0.05 17.03 -8.52
C ILE A 305 -0.18 17.18 -7.00
N ARG A 306 -0.85 18.25 -6.58
CA ARG A 306 -1.22 18.43 -5.18
C ARG A 306 -2.19 17.34 -4.70
N GLY A 307 -3.17 16.98 -5.52
CA GLY A 307 -4.09 15.86 -5.27
C GLY A 307 -3.36 14.51 -5.21
N LEU A 308 -2.42 14.26 -6.12
CA LEU A 308 -1.55 13.09 -6.11
C LEU A 308 -0.75 12.97 -4.80
N CYS A 309 -0.10 14.06 -4.38
CA CYS A 309 0.64 14.12 -3.12
C CYS A 309 -0.28 13.90 -1.92
N TYR A 310 -1.47 14.52 -1.92
CA TYR A 310 -2.48 14.34 -0.88
C TYR A 310 -2.89 12.86 -0.75
N HIS A 311 -3.30 12.21 -1.85
CA HIS A 311 -3.73 10.80 -1.81
C HIS A 311 -2.59 9.86 -1.38
N TYR A 312 -1.34 10.16 -1.77
CA TYR A 312 -0.21 9.32 -1.38
C TYR A 312 0.07 9.41 0.12
N LEU A 313 0.08 10.64 0.64
CA LEU A 313 0.27 10.90 2.06
C LEU A 313 -0.90 10.39 2.91
N GLU A 314 -2.13 10.48 2.41
CA GLU A 314 -3.31 9.83 2.99
C GLU A 314 -3.15 8.31 3.03
N GLY A 315 -2.59 7.72 1.97
CA GLY A 315 -2.29 6.30 1.93
C GLY A 315 -1.22 5.87 2.91
N LEU A 316 -0.13 6.63 3.06
CA LEU A 316 0.85 6.38 4.12
C LEU A 316 0.20 6.43 5.50
N THR A 317 -0.68 7.39 5.75
CA THR A 317 -1.45 7.44 7.01
C THR A 317 -2.34 6.20 7.16
N TRP A 318 -3.07 5.79 6.12
CA TRP A 318 -3.91 4.59 6.17
C TRP A 318 -3.11 3.33 6.45
N VAL A 319 -1.96 3.14 5.78
CA VAL A 319 -1.08 1.97 5.96
C VAL A 319 -0.56 1.92 7.40
N MET A 320 -0.03 3.04 7.91
CA MET A 320 0.46 3.08 9.29
C MET A 320 -0.65 2.79 10.28
N ARG A 321 -1.85 3.35 10.09
CA ARG A 321 -2.97 3.02 10.97
C ARG A 321 -3.45 1.58 10.80
N TYR A 322 -3.38 0.99 9.61
CA TYR A 322 -3.73 -0.41 9.39
C TYR A 322 -2.84 -1.37 10.20
N TYR A 323 -1.54 -1.06 10.25
CA TYR A 323 -0.56 -1.83 10.99
C TYR A 323 -0.73 -1.69 12.51
N TYR A 324 -0.99 -0.48 13.02
CA TYR A 324 -1.03 -0.20 14.47
C TYR A 324 -2.43 -0.36 15.08
N GLU A 325 -3.48 0.02 14.36
CA GLU A 325 -4.86 0.12 14.87
C GLU A 325 -5.81 -0.87 14.19
N GLY A 326 -5.48 -1.36 13.00
CA GLY A 326 -6.39 -2.14 12.15
C GLY A 326 -7.02 -1.28 11.06
N CYS A 327 -7.87 -1.89 10.22
CA CYS A 327 -8.35 -1.25 9.00
C CYS A 327 -9.21 -0.02 9.33
N GLN A 328 -8.75 1.17 8.92
CA GLN A 328 -9.42 2.44 9.21
C GLN A 328 -10.48 2.81 8.18
N SER A 329 -10.38 2.27 6.98
CA SER A 329 -11.35 2.48 5.90
C SER A 329 -11.29 1.32 4.94
N TRP A 330 -12.41 0.60 4.80
CA TRP A 330 -12.53 -0.52 3.87
C TRP A 330 -12.72 -0.08 2.41
N GLY A 331 -13.19 1.16 2.20
CA GLY A 331 -13.45 1.71 0.87
C GLY A 331 -12.34 2.61 0.34
N TRP A 332 -11.37 2.99 1.18
CA TRP A 332 -10.22 3.78 0.75
C TRP A 332 -9.31 2.97 -0.18
N PHE A 333 -8.78 3.64 -1.19
CA PHE A 333 -7.72 3.13 -2.06
C PHE A 333 -6.92 4.30 -2.62
N TYR A 334 -5.69 4.04 -3.07
CA TYR A 334 -4.88 5.02 -3.78
C TYR A 334 -5.27 5.07 -5.27
N PRO A 335 -5.84 6.18 -5.78
CA PRO A 335 -6.50 6.20 -7.08
C PRO A 335 -5.56 6.49 -8.26
N HIS A 336 -4.27 6.19 -8.10
CA HIS A 336 -3.25 6.46 -9.11
C HIS A 336 -2.32 5.26 -9.29
N HIS A 337 -1.79 5.06 -10.49
CA HIS A 337 -0.85 3.95 -10.75
C HIS A 337 0.59 4.24 -10.31
N TYR A 338 0.94 5.51 -10.08
CA TYR A 338 2.31 5.93 -9.77
C TYR A 338 2.36 6.81 -8.53
N ALA A 339 3.49 6.79 -7.83
CA ALA A 339 3.76 7.66 -6.69
C ALA A 339 4.22 9.07 -7.12
N PRO A 340 3.99 10.11 -6.31
CA PRO A 340 4.59 11.42 -6.47
C PRO A 340 6.09 11.42 -6.15
N MET A 341 6.78 12.48 -6.55
CA MET A 341 8.18 12.71 -6.18
C MET A 341 8.29 13.30 -4.76
N PRO A 342 9.36 12.98 -4.00
CA PRO A 342 9.53 13.47 -2.62
C PRO A 342 9.48 15.00 -2.47
N LYS A 343 9.95 15.73 -3.47
CA LYS A 343 10.00 17.20 -3.44
C LYS A 343 8.61 17.83 -3.35
N GLU A 344 7.68 17.43 -4.21
CA GLU A 344 6.33 17.98 -4.22
C GLU A 344 5.57 17.60 -2.96
N MET A 345 5.79 16.39 -2.42
CA MET A 345 5.23 16.00 -1.13
C MET A 345 5.75 16.88 0.01
N SER A 346 7.07 17.19 0.04
CA SER A 346 7.63 18.08 1.07
C SER A 346 6.99 19.47 1.06
N ALA A 347 6.71 20.01 -0.14
CA ALA A 347 6.04 21.31 -0.28
C ALA A 347 4.59 21.26 0.22
N LEU A 348 3.89 20.13 0.06
CA LEU A 348 2.53 19.97 0.58
C LEU A 348 2.49 19.96 2.11
N LEU A 349 3.49 19.35 2.76
CA LEU A 349 3.59 19.31 4.23
C LEU A 349 3.77 20.70 4.88
N THR A 350 4.15 21.72 4.11
CA THR A 350 4.24 23.12 4.58
C THR A 350 2.95 23.91 4.49
N ALA A 351 1.93 23.39 3.81
CA ALA A 351 0.66 24.08 3.63
C ALA A 351 -0.28 23.81 4.81
N ASP A 352 -0.99 24.85 5.29
CA ASP A 352 -1.98 24.74 6.38
C ASP A 352 -3.07 23.68 6.08
N ASP A 353 -3.32 23.40 4.81
CA ASP A 353 -4.29 22.40 4.32
C ASP A 353 -3.92 20.94 4.67
N TYR A 354 -2.71 20.65 5.14
CA TYR A 354 -2.26 19.27 5.43
C TYR A 354 -2.55 18.81 6.88
N LEU A 355 -3.00 19.70 7.77
CA LEU A 355 -3.35 19.34 9.15
C LEU A 355 -4.54 18.37 9.27
N GLN A 356 -5.20 18.00 8.16
CA GLN A 356 -6.38 17.12 8.15
C GLN A 356 -6.20 15.79 7.40
N VAL A 357 -5.03 15.51 6.82
CA VAL A 357 -4.85 14.31 5.98
C VAL A 357 -5.07 13.04 6.79
N GLY A 358 -6.04 12.22 6.36
CA GLY A 358 -6.36 10.93 6.96
C GLY A 358 -6.98 10.99 8.38
N LEU A 359 -7.39 12.18 8.85
CA LEU A 359 -8.02 12.32 10.18
C LEU A 359 -9.48 11.84 10.20
N ASP A 360 -10.22 11.99 9.10
CA ASP A 360 -11.64 11.63 8.98
C ASP A 360 -11.88 10.66 7.81
N MET A 361 -11.23 9.49 7.85
CA MET A 361 -11.50 8.44 6.87
C MET A 361 -12.85 7.79 7.18
N ASP A 362 -13.73 7.66 6.17
CA ASP A 362 -14.97 6.90 6.31
C ASP A 362 -14.61 5.42 6.52
N PRO A 363 -14.95 4.81 7.69
CA PRO A 363 -14.64 3.41 7.92
C PRO A 363 -15.23 2.48 6.88
N GLY A 364 -16.39 2.83 6.31
CA GLY A 364 -17.08 1.99 5.35
C GLY A 364 -17.40 0.60 5.92
N GLN A 365 -17.50 -0.39 5.03
CA GLN A 365 -17.72 -1.79 5.40
C GLN A 365 -16.95 -2.70 4.45
N PRO A 366 -16.43 -3.85 4.91
CA PRO A 366 -15.82 -4.83 4.03
C PRO A 366 -16.83 -5.28 2.98
N TYR A 367 -16.41 -5.51 1.73
CA TYR A 367 -17.24 -6.10 0.69
C TYR A 367 -17.86 -7.44 1.14
N ARG A 368 -19.03 -7.78 0.56
CA ARG A 368 -19.50 -9.18 0.61
C ARG A 368 -18.56 -10.02 -0.24
N PRO A 369 -18.39 -11.33 0.04
CA PRO A 369 -17.49 -12.18 -0.73
C PRO A 369 -17.69 -12.12 -2.25
N LEU A 370 -18.94 -12.10 -2.75
CA LEU A 370 -19.20 -11.99 -4.18
C LEU A 370 -18.97 -10.58 -4.75
N GLU A 371 -19.14 -9.53 -3.95
CA GLU A 371 -18.79 -8.16 -4.34
C GLU A 371 -17.27 -8.06 -4.53
N GLN A 372 -16.49 -8.58 -3.58
CA GLN A 372 -15.02 -8.63 -3.65
C GLN A 372 -14.52 -9.48 -4.82
N LEU A 373 -15.11 -10.66 -5.05
CA LEU A 373 -14.71 -11.50 -6.18
C LEU A 373 -14.96 -10.79 -7.52
N LEU A 374 -16.02 -10.00 -7.65
CA LEU A 374 -16.26 -9.18 -8.84
C LEU A 374 -15.26 -8.02 -8.97
N SER A 375 -14.77 -7.47 -7.86
CA SER A 375 -13.77 -6.38 -7.89
C SER A 375 -12.34 -6.88 -8.14
N VAL A 376 -12.07 -8.17 -7.97
CA VAL A 376 -10.72 -8.76 -8.10
C VAL A 376 -10.58 -9.66 -9.34
N LEU A 377 -11.59 -10.49 -9.64
CA LEU A 377 -11.43 -11.53 -10.66
C LEU A 377 -11.54 -10.99 -12.09
N PRO A 378 -10.62 -11.39 -12.98
CA PRO A 378 -10.76 -11.11 -14.41
C PRO A 378 -11.87 -11.97 -15.04
N PRO A 379 -12.40 -11.57 -16.22
CA PRO A 379 -13.45 -12.33 -16.92
C PRO A 379 -13.13 -13.81 -17.17
N HIS A 380 -11.85 -14.14 -17.36
CA HIS A 380 -11.38 -15.51 -17.57
C HIS A 380 -11.66 -16.43 -16.36
N SER A 381 -11.73 -15.87 -15.15
CA SER A 381 -12.00 -16.59 -13.90
C SER A 381 -13.48 -16.58 -13.51
N LYS A 382 -14.39 -16.13 -14.39
CA LYS A 382 -15.83 -16.03 -14.07
C LYS A 382 -16.48 -17.33 -13.58
N ALA A 383 -15.91 -18.49 -13.94
CA ALA A 383 -16.39 -19.80 -13.48
C ALA A 383 -16.34 -19.96 -11.94
N LEU A 384 -15.54 -19.15 -11.23
CA LEU A 384 -15.48 -19.11 -9.77
C LEU A 384 -16.67 -18.36 -9.14
N LEU A 385 -17.42 -17.61 -9.94
CA LEU A 385 -18.61 -16.85 -9.52
C LEU A 385 -19.89 -17.63 -9.85
N PRO A 386 -20.98 -17.44 -9.06
CA PRO A 386 -22.31 -17.92 -9.41
C PRO A 386 -22.74 -17.48 -10.81
N THR A 387 -23.43 -18.36 -11.54
CA THR A 387 -23.92 -18.09 -12.90
C THR A 387 -24.68 -16.76 -13.06
N PRO A 388 -25.55 -16.34 -12.12
CA PRO A 388 -26.24 -15.05 -12.23
C PRO A 388 -25.30 -13.84 -12.37
N LEU A 389 -24.09 -13.90 -11.80
CA LEU A 389 -23.13 -12.80 -11.84
C LEU A 389 -22.40 -12.69 -13.19
N HIS A 390 -22.39 -13.75 -14.02
CA HIS A 390 -21.61 -13.78 -15.27
C HIS A 390 -22.04 -12.68 -16.25
N ARG A 391 -23.30 -12.25 -16.20
CA ARG A 391 -23.83 -11.14 -17.02
C ARG A 391 -23.16 -9.80 -16.74
N LEU A 392 -22.52 -9.62 -15.58
CA LEU A 392 -21.81 -8.38 -15.25
C LEU A 392 -20.52 -8.22 -16.06
N TYR A 393 -20.03 -9.28 -16.69
CA TYR A 393 -18.89 -9.26 -17.62
C TYR A 393 -19.29 -9.10 -19.10
N SER A 394 -20.59 -9.12 -19.45
CA SER A 394 -21.01 -9.01 -20.86
C SER A 394 -20.92 -7.57 -21.37
N GLU A 395 -20.87 -7.41 -22.70
CA GLU A 395 -20.81 -6.09 -23.37
C GLU A 395 -21.96 -5.15 -23.01
N SER A 396 -23.12 -5.69 -22.62
CA SER A 396 -24.28 -4.89 -22.17
C SER A 396 -24.17 -4.40 -20.72
N SER A 397 -23.13 -4.80 -19.99
CA SER A 397 -22.94 -4.41 -18.59
C SER A 397 -22.42 -2.98 -18.48
N PRO A 398 -22.99 -2.14 -17.59
CA PRO A 398 -22.50 -0.77 -17.39
C PRO A 398 -21.07 -0.74 -16.83
N ILE A 399 -20.59 -1.85 -16.26
CA ILE A 399 -19.26 -2.00 -15.68
C ILE A 399 -18.30 -2.80 -16.57
N LYS A 400 -18.66 -3.10 -17.84
CA LYS A 400 -17.80 -3.86 -18.77
C LYS A 400 -16.42 -3.24 -18.94
N HIS A 401 -16.35 -1.90 -18.96
CA HIS A 401 -15.11 -1.14 -19.14
C HIS A 401 -14.08 -1.38 -18.03
N TYR A 402 -14.49 -1.80 -16.82
CA TYR A 402 -13.57 -2.18 -15.76
C TYR A 402 -12.89 -3.54 -15.98
N TYR A 403 -13.36 -4.32 -16.96
CA TYR A 403 -12.88 -5.67 -17.23
C TYR A 403 -12.30 -5.78 -18.65
N PRO A 404 -11.19 -5.08 -18.94
CA PRO A 404 -10.53 -5.19 -20.23
C PRO A 404 -9.98 -6.61 -20.43
N THR A 405 -10.04 -7.11 -21.67
CA THR A 405 -9.42 -8.40 -22.04
C THR A 405 -7.92 -8.28 -22.31
N ASP A 406 -7.46 -7.07 -22.61
CA ASP A 406 -6.06 -6.70 -22.81
C ASP A 406 -5.80 -5.35 -22.15
N PHE A 407 -4.63 -5.17 -21.52
CA PHE A 407 -4.28 -3.97 -20.78
C PHE A 407 -2.79 -3.67 -20.91
N GLY A 408 -2.44 -2.39 -20.75
CA GLY A 408 -1.04 -1.96 -20.83
C GLY A 408 -0.22 -2.42 -19.63
N LEU A 409 1.03 -2.77 -19.86
CA LEU A 409 2.03 -2.95 -18.81
C LEU A 409 3.07 -1.84 -18.93
N ASP A 410 3.32 -1.11 -17.85
CA ASP A 410 4.47 -0.21 -17.76
C ASP A 410 5.53 -0.85 -16.87
N SER A 411 6.67 -1.22 -17.45
CA SER A 411 7.83 -1.74 -16.72
C SER A 411 8.30 -0.84 -15.59
N ASN A 412 8.02 0.47 -15.64
CA ASN A 412 8.44 1.46 -14.66
C ASN A 412 9.92 1.33 -14.26
N PHE A 413 10.78 1.15 -15.26
CA PHE A 413 12.24 0.96 -15.11
C PHE A 413 12.66 -0.36 -14.47
N LYS A 414 11.73 -1.27 -14.17
CA LYS A 414 12.00 -2.62 -13.71
C LYS A 414 12.35 -3.51 -14.89
N SER A 415 13.32 -4.40 -14.68
CA SER A 415 13.76 -5.36 -15.71
C SER A 415 12.83 -6.57 -15.84
N THR A 416 12.01 -6.85 -14.83
CA THR A 416 11.17 -8.06 -14.81
C THR A 416 9.69 -7.74 -15.10
N PRO A 417 9.00 -8.52 -15.96
CA PRO A 417 7.61 -8.24 -16.33
C PRO A 417 6.61 -8.30 -15.18
N TRP A 418 6.85 -9.13 -14.16
CA TRP A 418 5.93 -9.26 -13.02
C TRP A 418 6.04 -8.10 -12.02
N GLU A 419 7.09 -7.29 -12.11
CA GLU A 419 7.22 -6.01 -11.38
C GLU A 419 6.64 -4.83 -12.17
N SER A 420 6.10 -5.08 -13.37
CA SER A 420 5.49 -4.03 -14.19
C SER A 420 4.14 -3.62 -13.62
N ILE A 421 3.82 -2.34 -13.75
CA ILE A 421 2.54 -1.77 -13.36
C ILE A 421 1.48 -2.17 -14.38
N ALA A 422 0.43 -2.84 -13.91
CA ALA A 422 -0.74 -3.17 -14.71
C ALA A 422 -1.65 -1.94 -14.84
N LEU A 423 -1.77 -1.39 -16.05
CA LEU A 423 -2.60 -0.22 -16.34
C LEU A 423 -4.05 -0.63 -16.55
N ILE A 424 -4.70 -0.99 -15.44
CA ILE A 424 -6.12 -1.34 -15.36
C ILE A 424 -6.93 -0.17 -14.78
N PRO A 425 -8.17 0.03 -15.24
CA PRO A 425 -9.06 1.02 -14.66
C PRO A 425 -9.46 0.63 -13.23
N PHE A 426 -9.47 1.60 -12.30
CA PHE A 426 -9.93 1.40 -10.93
C PHE A 426 -11.45 1.30 -10.88
N ILE A 427 -11.97 0.31 -10.16
CA ILE A 427 -13.41 0.10 -9.99
C ILE A 427 -13.98 1.10 -8.98
N ASP A 428 -14.98 1.86 -9.40
CA ASP A 428 -15.78 2.66 -8.46
C ASP A 428 -16.77 1.76 -7.71
N GLU A 429 -16.63 1.74 -6.38
CA GLU A 429 -17.46 0.94 -5.47
C GLU A 429 -18.97 1.20 -5.64
N LYS A 430 -19.36 2.47 -5.79
CA LYS A 430 -20.77 2.87 -5.90
C LYS A 430 -21.34 2.39 -7.22
N VAL A 431 -20.56 2.51 -8.31
CA VAL A 431 -20.96 2.02 -9.64
C VAL A 431 -21.08 0.50 -9.65
N LEU A 432 -20.11 -0.23 -9.05
CA LEU A 432 -20.15 -1.69 -8.93
C LEU A 432 -21.39 -2.16 -8.17
N LYS A 433 -21.62 -1.62 -6.96
CA LYS A 433 -22.77 -1.98 -6.12
C LYS A 433 -24.10 -1.67 -6.81
N LYS A 434 -24.18 -0.53 -7.51
CA LYS A 434 -25.37 -0.18 -8.30
C LYS A 434 -25.61 -1.18 -9.43
N ALA A 435 -24.58 -1.57 -10.18
CA ALA A 435 -24.71 -2.55 -11.27
C ALA A 435 -25.18 -3.92 -10.76
N ILE A 436 -24.67 -4.37 -9.61
CA ILE A 436 -25.11 -5.61 -8.93
C ILE A 436 -26.59 -5.52 -8.55
N SER A 437 -27.00 -4.40 -7.94
CA SER A 437 -28.38 -4.16 -7.51
C SER A 437 -29.35 -4.12 -8.69
N ASP A 438 -29.05 -3.33 -9.72
CA ASP A 438 -29.91 -3.15 -10.90
C ASP A 438 -30.09 -4.46 -11.68
N ALA A 439 -29.03 -5.27 -11.75
CA ALA A 439 -29.07 -6.56 -12.42
C ALA A 439 -29.80 -7.66 -11.62
N LYS A 440 -30.19 -7.39 -10.36
CA LYS A 440 -30.88 -8.32 -9.44
C LYS A 440 -30.21 -9.69 -9.37
N VAL A 441 -28.88 -9.70 -9.40
CA VAL A 441 -28.11 -10.96 -9.48
C VAL A 441 -28.15 -11.73 -8.16
N PHE A 442 -28.27 -11.02 -7.03
CA PHE A 442 -28.34 -11.64 -5.71
C PHE A 442 -29.68 -12.32 -5.41
N ASP A 443 -30.77 -11.88 -6.04
CA ASP A 443 -32.11 -12.48 -5.90
C ASP A 443 -32.16 -13.90 -6.50
N ASN A 444 -31.27 -14.18 -7.45
CA ASN A 444 -31.21 -15.44 -8.20
C ASN A 444 -30.13 -16.41 -7.68
N LEU A 445 -29.52 -16.12 -6.53
CA LEU A 445 -28.55 -17.01 -5.90
C LEU A 445 -29.26 -18.20 -5.24
N THR A 446 -28.63 -19.37 -5.31
CA THR A 446 -29.04 -20.54 -4.53
C THR A 446 -28.87 -20.28 -3.03
N LYS A 447 -29.58 -21.03 -2.17
CA LYS A 447 -29.44 -20.88 -0.70
C LYS A 447 -27.99 -21.02 -0.20
N PRO A 448 -27.18 -22.00 -0.67
CA PRO A 448 -25.77 -22.08 -0.29
C PRO A 448 -24.95 -20.86 -0.75
N GLU A 449 -25.23 -20.33 -1.94
CA GLU A 449 -24.56 -19.13 -2.45
C GLU A 449 -24.92 -17.87 -1.65
N GLN A 450 -26.18 -17.73 -1.24
CA GLN A 450 -26.60 -16.67 -0.33
C GLN A 450 -25.91 -16.78 1.04
N HIS A 451 -25.79 -18.01 1.56
CA HIS A 451 -25.14 -18.26 2.85
C HIS A 451 -23.65 -17.88 2.82
N ARG A 452 -22.89 -18.34 1.81
CA ARG A 452 -21.46 -18.00 1.67
C ARG A 452 -21.20 -16.54 1.28
N ASN A 453 -22.23 -15.79 0.87
CA ASN A 453 -22.13 -14.36 0.54
C ASN A 453 -22.52 -13.45 1.73
N ARG A 454 -22.67 -14.00 2.94
CA ARG A 454 -22.86 -13.19 4.15
C ARG A 454 -21.61 -12.33 4.39
N ARG A 455 -21.82 -11.07 4.80
CA ARG A 455 -20.73 -10.11 5.03
C ARG A 455 -19.86 -10.50 6.23
N TYR A 456 -20.46 -11.09 7.26
CA TYR A 456 -19.78 -11.43 8.51
C TYR A 456 -20.00 -12.91 8.86
N GLY A 457 -18.90 -13.59 9.16
CA GLY A 457 -18.87 -14.91 9.79
C GLY A 457 -18.71 -14.83 11.31
N ALA A 458 -18.24 -15.93 11.92
CA ALA A 458 -17.82 -15.97 13.32
C ALA A 458 -16.44 -16.64 13.44
N ASN A 459 -15.69 -16.27 14.48
CA ASN A 459 -14.50 -17.01 14.89
C ASN A 459 -14.91 -18.21 15.76
N TYR A 460 -14.04 -19.20 15.80
CA TYR A 460 -14.24 -20.41 16.59
C TYR A 460 -13.00 -20.67 17.44
N ILE A 461 -13.20 -20.89 18.73
CA ILE A 461 -12.17 -21.37 19.65
C ILE A 461 -12.51 -22.82 19.99
N TYR A 462 -11.53 -23.70 19.87
CA TYR A 462 -11.69 -25.12 20.13
C TYR A 462 -10.98 -25.48 21.43
N HIS A 463 -11.71 -26.08 22.36
CA HIS A 463 -11.16 -26.62 23.59
C HIS A 463 -11.33 -28.12 23.64
N TYR A 464 -10.28 -28.82 24.05
CA TYR A 464 -10.41 -30.22 24.41
C TYR A 464 -11.31 -30.35 25.64
N SER A 465 -12.30 -31.25 25.56
CA SER A 465 -13.23 -31.51 26.66
C SER A 465 -13.20 -33.00 27.01
N PRO A 466 -12.51 -33.41 28.08
CA PRO A 466 -12.44 -34.83 28.47
C PRO A 466 -13.83 -35.44 28.75
N SER A 467 -14.80 -34.61 29.12
CA SER A 467 -16.16 -35.04 29.43
C SER A 467 -16.98 -35.41 28.19
N LEU A 468 -16.52 -35.03 27.00
CA LEU A 468 -17.07 -35.42 25.71
C LEU A 468 -16.36 -36.64 25.11
N ASP A 469 -15.42 -37.25 25.82
CA ASP A 469 -14.80 -38.51 25.41
C ASP A 469 -15.84 -39.64 25.45
N PRO A 470 -16.01 -40.46 24.39
CA PRO A 470 -16.95 -41.59 24.40
C PRO A 470 -16.72 -42.61 25.53
N SER A 471 -15.51 -42.64 26.11
CA SER A 471 -15.18 -43.46 27.28
C SER A 471 -15.58 -42.82 28.61
N HIS A 472 -16.01 -41.56 28.62
CA HIS A 472 -16.37 -40.84 29.83
C HIS A 472 -17.72 -41.34 30.41
N PRO A 473 -17.82 -41.64 31.72
CA PRO A 473 -19.02 -42.23 32.33
C PRO A 473 -20.31 -41.41 32.16
N GLN A 474 -20.18 -40.08 31.97
CA GLN A 474 -21.30 -39.15 31.80
C GLN A 474 -21.51 -38.71 30.34
N TYR A 475 -20.83 -39.33 29.38
CA TYR A 475 -20.86 -38.93 27.96
C TYR A 475 -22.30 -38.82 27.42
N ASP A 476 -23.15 -39.82 27.65
CA ASP A 476 -24.52 -39.84 27.14
C ASP A 476 -25.45 -38.79 27.79
N GLU A 477 -25.19 -38.38 29.03
CA GLU A 477 -25.94 -37.32 29.71
C GLU A 477 -25.49 -35.93 29.27
N LEU A 478 -24.18 -35.72 29.14
CA LEU A 478 -23.59 -34.45 28.69
C LEU A 478 -23.92 -34.18 27.22
N LYS A 479 -23.88 -35.21 26.37
CA LYS A 479 -24.29 -35.15 24.97
C LYS A 479 -25.76 -34.75 24.78
N LYS A 480 -26.66 -35.21 25.66
CA LYS A 480 -28.08 -34.82 25.64
C LYS A 480 -28.28 -33.37 26.08
N LYS A 481 -27.53 -32.92 27.09
CA LYS A 481 -27.58 -31.54 27.58
C LYS A 481 -27.03 -30.54 26.55
N ASP A 482 -26.00 -30.94 25.81
CA ASP A 482 -25.46 -30.18 24.69
C ASP A 482 -26.45 -30.07 23.51
N ASP A 483 -27.28 -31.08 23.27
CA ASP A 483 -28.29 -31.06 22.20
C ASP A 483 -29.42 -30.04 22.44
N ASP A 484 -29.70 -29.72 23.71
CA ASP A 484 -30.74 -28.77 24.11
C ASP A 484 -30.26 -27.29 24.08
N ASP A 485 -28.95 -27.03 24.18
CA ASP A 485 -28.35 -25.67 24.26
C ASP A 485 -28.05 -25.04 22.88
N VAL A 486 -28.22 -25.79 21.77
CA VAL A 486 -27.95 -25.31 20.39
C VAL A 486 -28.93 -24.21 19.94
N ASP A 487 -30.08 -24.05 20.60
CA ASP A 487 -31.13 -23.09 20.27
C ASP A 487 -31.09 -21.77 21.09
N GLY A 488 -29.96 -21.44 21.72
CA GLY A 488 -29.77 -20.23 22.53
C GLY A 488 -30.16 -18.92 21.82
N LYS A 489 -31.23 -18.28 22.33
CA LYS A 489 -31.79 -17.01 21.86
C LYS A 489 -30.76 -15.87 21.77
N HIS A 490 -30.85 -15.15 20.66
CA HIS A 490 -30.20 -13.86 20.43
C HIS A 490 -30.62 -12.81 21.48
N ASP A 491 -29.64 -12.18 22.13
CA ASP A 491 -29.85 -10.91 22.84
C ASP A 491 -29.06 -9.81 22.12
N ASN A 492 -29.77 -8.78 21.64
CA ASN A 492 -29.22 -7.63 20.91
C ASN A 492 -28.68 -6.57 21.91
N GLY A 493 -27.89 -7.02 22.88
CA GLY A 493 -27.29 -6.18 23.92
C GLY A 493 -25.83 -5.87 23.60
N SER A 494 -25.45 -4.60 23.76
CA SER A 494 -24.12 -4.04 23.54
C SER A 494 -23.06 -4.57 24.53
N GLY A 495 -22.61 -5.80 24.32
CA GLY A 495 -21.47 -6.43 24.98
C GLY A 495 -21.10 -7.67 24.18
N GLY A 496 -19.81 -7.92 23.96
CA GLY A 496 -19.32 -9.08 23.19
C GLY A 496 -19.96 -10.37 23.69
N VAL A 497 -20.78 -11.00 22.85
CA VAL A 497 -21.51 -12.20 23.23
C VAL A 497 -20.61 -13.41 22.97
N VAL A 498 -20.13 -14.01 24.05
CA VAL A 498 -19.62 -15.38 24.04
C VAL A 498 -20.83 -16.30 24.00
N VAL A 499 -21.10 -16.90 22.84
CA VAL A 499 -22.06 -18.02 22.77
C VAL A 499 -21.24 -19.30 22.77
N LYS A 500 -21.25 -20.00 23.91
CA LYS A 500 -20.81 -21.40 23.93
C LYS A 500 -21.83 -22.19 23.12
N ALA A 501 -21.44 -22.60 21.92
CA ALA A 501 -22.26 -23.42 21.05
C ALA A 501 -21.42 -24.63 20.64
N THR A 502 -21.73 -25.79 21.21
CA THR A 502 -21.13 -27.06 20.79
C THR A 502 -21.67 -27.38 19.39
N LEU A 503 -20.90 -27.02 18.35
CA LEU A 503 -21.27 -27.24 16.96
C LEU A 503 -21.36 -28.75 16.67
N LYS A 504 -22.59 -29.28 16.61
CA LYS A 504 -22.85 -30.52 15.86
C LYS A 504 -22.74 -30.21 14.36
N GLY A 505 -21.87 -30.94 13.65
CA GLY A 505 -21.97 -31.02 12.18
C GLY A 505 -20.70 -30.77 11.37
N LEU A 506 -19.50 -30.85 11.94
CA LEU A 506 -18.31 -31.08 11.10
C LEU A 506 -18.21 -32.59 10.84
N PRO A 507 -18.31 -33.07 9.59
CA PRO A 507 -18.40 -34.50 9.26
C PRO A 507 -17.20 -35.35 9.73
N ASP A 508 -16.09 -34.72 10.13
CA ASP A 508 -14.79 -35.36 10.32
C ASP A 508 -14.15 -35.15 11.71
N ILE A 509 -14.88 -34.62 12.71
CA ILE A 509 -14.33 -34.50 14.08
C ILE A 509 -14.63 -35.78 14.88
N THR A 510 -13.62 -36.64 15.00
CA THR A 510 -13.64 -37.90 15.77
C THR A 510 -13.22 -37.75 17.23
N HIS A 511 -12.95 -36.52 17.69
CA HIS A 511 -12.35 -36.21 19.00
C HIS A 511 -13.24 -35.32 19.88
N PRO A 512 -13.11 -35.40 21.21
CA PRO A 512 -13.98 -34.68 22.13
C PRO A 512 -13.57 -33.21 22.25
N VAL A 513 -14.23 -32.36 21.47
CA VAL A 513 -13.92 -30.94 21.33
C VAL A 513 -15.18 -30.13 21.61
N SER A 514 -15.10 -29.21 22.57
CA SER A 514 -16.11 -28.15 22.73
C SER A 514 -15.71 -26.96 21.88
N VAL A 515 -16.69 -26.34 21.22
CA VAL A 515 -16.48 -25.17 20.36
C VAL A 515 -17.10 -23.95 21.01
N GLU A 516 -16.35 -22.87 21.06
CA GLU A 516 -16.85 -21.56 21.45
C GLU A 516 -16.94 -20.69 20.21
N ARG A 517 -18.13 -20.10 20.00
CA ARG A 517 -18.34 -19.17 18.90
C ARG A 517 -18.12 -17.76 19.42
N VAL A 518 -17.11 -17.09 18.87
CA VAL A 518 -16.73 -15.74 19.26
C VAL A 518 -17.09 -14.78 18.13
N TRP A 519 -17.95 -13.81 18.44
CA TRP A 519 -18.21 -12.69 17.57
C TRP A 519 -17.17 -11.61 17.85
N ASP A 520 -16.40 -11.24 16.83
CA ASP A 520 -15.59 -10.03 16.91
C ASP A 520 -16.52 -8.83 17.09
N TYR A 521 -16.14 -7.90 17.96
CA TYR A 521 -16.70 -6.55 17.94
C TYR A 521 -16.62 -5.99 16.52
N PRO A 522 -17.61 -5.18 16.08
CA PRO A 522 -17.53 -4.57 14.76
C PRO A 522 -16.19 -3.82 14.63
N PRO A 523 -15.55 -3.85 13.45
CA PRO A 523 -14.19 -3.33 13.21
C PRO A 523 -14.01 -1.84 13.53
N ASN A 524 -15.09 -1.11 13.83
CA ASN A 524 -15.09 0.32 14.12
C ASN A 524 -15.11 0.65 15.62
N ASP A 525 -14.96 -0.33 16.52
CA ASP A 525 -14.86 -0.04 17.95
C ASP A 525 -13.46 0.47 18.32
N THR A 526 -13.24 1.76 18.06
CA THR A 526 -12.01 2.51 18.35
C THR A 526 -11.82 2.80 19.84
N ARG A 527 -12.69 2.31 20.72
CA ARG A 527 -12.59 2.54 22.18
C ARG A 527 -11.44 1.79 22.85
N PHE A 528 -10.67 1.02 22.08
CA PHE A 528 -9.51 0.25 22.54
C PHE A 528 -8.20 0.65 21.84
N VAL A 529 -8.14 1.87 21.28
CA VAL A 529 -6.88 2.47 20.79
C VAL A 529 -6.21 3.24 21.92
#